data_AF-A0A539ER66-F1
#
_entry.id   AF-A0A539ER66-F1
#
_cell.length_a   1.000
_cell.length_b   1.000
_cell.length_c   1.000
_cell.angle_alpha   90.00
_cell.angle_beta   90.00
_cell.angle_gamma   90.00
#
_symmetry.space_group_name_H-M   'P 1'
#
loop_
_entity.id
_entity.type
_entity.pdbx_description
1 polymer ?
#
loop_
_entity_poly.entity_id
_entity_poly.type
_entity_poly.pdbx_seq_one_letter_code
_entity_poly.pdbx_strand_id
1 'polypeptide(L)'
;MSERTRLEMERDAATRKELVTPAPPVFVPKAQGRKLEIALIPQKSMIRQGERFWYRAEIRNVGTVPVKITDSFIDSGSGGDGWSKFRLVISPSTPQPALWVDAGEPCMFEHPPVPGWERMSESEREAASKQWAREQAFPKRHINVLLAPGETIRTRDWQAVSREDSCTAWKTGKPAPERPGGLFREFEDSKQFARPGSYTLKLVLDSPPLPPPERAEVEELRRKGFDAATIQRHFASLSSYSLGHAESPEVKVEVAP
;
A
#
# COMPACT_ATOMS: atom_id res chain seq x y z
N MET A 1 -0.95 -29.59 -8.88
CA MET A 1 -1.08 -28.15 -8.52
C MET A 1 -2.15 -28.07 -7.43
N SER A 2 -1.90 -27.36 -6.32
CA SER A 2 -2.86 -27.32 -5.21
C SER A 2 -4.02 -26.35 -5.51
N GLU A 3 -5.19 -26.59 -4.91
CA GLU A 3 -6.35 -25.69 -5.00
C GLU A 3 -6.02 -24.27 -4.53
N ARG A 4 -5.23 -24.16 -3.46
CA ARG A 4 -4.72 -22.88 -2.95
C ARG A 4 -3.93 -22.11 -4.01
N THR A 5 -3.00 -22.78 -4.70
CA THR A 5 -2.21 -22.16 -5.77
C THR A 5 -3.09 -21.64 -6.90
N ARG A 6 -4.15 -22.38 -7.27
CA ARG A 6 -5.10 -21.93 -8.29
C ARG A 6 -5.84 -20.66 -7.86
N LEU A 7 -6.35 -20.63 -6.63
CA LEU A 7 -7.06 -19.47 -6.08
C LEU A 7 -6.15 -18.23 -5.99
N GLU A 8 -4.88 -18.42 -5.62
CA GLU A 8 -3.88 -17.33 -5.60
C GLU A 8 -3.64 -16.78 -7.02
N MET A 9 -3.50 -17.64 -8.03
CA MET A 9 -3.33 -17.23 -9.42
C MET A 9 -4.55 -16.50 -9.98
N GLU A 10 -5.76 -17.00 -9.71
CA GLU A 10 -7.02 -16.36 -10.14
C GLU A 10 -7.17 -14.96 -9.51
N ARG A 11 -6.83 -14.82 -8.23
CA ARG A 11 -6.83 -13.54 -7.53
C ARG A 11 -5.79 -12.57 -8.08
N ASP A 12 -4.57 -13.03 -8.33
CA ASP A 12 -3.49 -12.20 -8.87
C ASP A 12 -3.85 -11.72 -10.29
N ALA A 13 -4.49 -12.59 -11.10
CA ALA A 13 -5.01 -12.24 -12.42
C ALA A 13 -6.15 -11.20 -12.36
N ALA A 14 -7.10 -11.37 -11.44
CA ALA A 14 -8.17 -10.40 -11.22
C ALA A 14 -7.63 -9.04 -10.78
N THR A 15 -6.68 -9.04 -9.83
CA THR A 15 -6.00 -7.83 -9.34
C THR A 15 -5.26 -7.12 -10.47
N ARG A 16 -4.55 -7.87 -11.31
CA ARG A 16 -3.88 -7.31 -12.50
C ARG A 16 -4.89 -6.65 -13.44
N LYS A 17 -5.99 -7.34 -13.77
CA LYS A 17 -7.03 -6.83 -14.66
C LYS A 17 -7.67 -5.54 -14.15
N GLU A 18 -7.80 -5.42 -12.84
CA GLU A 18 -8.40 -4.25 -12.18
C GLU A 18 -7.47 -3.04 -12.11
N LEU A 19 -6.20 -3.27 -11.76
CA LEU A 19 -5.26 -2.22 -11.34
C LEU A 19 -4.18 -1.89 -12.36
N VAL A 20 -3.90 -2.77 -13.33
CA VAL A 20 -2.82 -2.58 -14.29
C VAL A 20 -3.36 -2.08 -15.61
N THR A 21 -2.80 -0.97 -16.06
CA THR A 21 -2.99 -0.43 -17.41
C THR A 21 -1.81 -0.84 -18.29
N PRO A 22 -2.05 -1.33 -19.52
CA PRO A 22 -1.00 -1.73 -20.43
C PRO A 22 -0.13 -0.53 -20.84
N ALA A 23 1.07 -0.83 -21.36
CA ALA A 23 1.96 0.18 -21.89
C ALA A 23 1.30 0.96 -23.04
N PRO A 24 1.54 2.28 -23.15
CA PRO A 24 1.08 3.03 -24.31
C PRO A 24 1.80 2.54 -25.58
N PRO A 25 1.17 2.61 -26.77
CA PRO A 25 1.73 2.03 -28.00
C PRO A 25 3.13 2.53 -28.41
N VAL A 26 3.51 3.72 -27.96
CA VAL A 26 4.79 4.39 -28.30
C VAL A 26 5.75 4.40 -27.10
N PHE A 27 5.57 3.51 -26.13
CA PHE A 27 6.44 3.44 -24.97
C PHE A 27 7.85 2.98 -25.35
N VAL A 28 8.86 3.76 -24.94
CA VAL A 28 10.28 3.39 -25.03
C VAL A 28 10.85 3.36 -23.61
N PRO A 29 11.37 2.20 -23.13
CA PRO A 29 11.95 2.11 -21.81
C PRO A 29 13.24 2.94 -21.71
N LYS A 30 13.50 3.49 -20.52
CA LYS A 30 14.80 4.09 -20.21
C LYS A 30 15.85 2.97 -20.16
N ALA A 31 17.08 3.27 -20.59
CA ALA A 31 18.21 2.34 -20.60
C ALA A 31 18.75 2.02 -19.18
N GLN A 32 17.85 1.65 -18.28
CA GLN A 32 18.08 1.28 -16.89
C GLN A 32 17.30 0.00 -16.66
N GLY A 33 17.89 -0.97 -15.95
CA GLY A 33 17.26 -2.26 -15.70
C GLY A 33 15.89 -2.12 -15.03
N ARG A 34 15.90 -1.94 -13.70
CA ARG A 34 14.67 -1.72 -12.91
C ARG A 34 14.55 -0.24 -12.62
N LYS A 35 13.48 0.40 -13.10
CA LYS A 35 13.20 1.80 -12.82
C LYS A 35 11.70 2.04 -12.77
N LEU A 36 11.25 2.72 -11.71
CA LEU A 36 9.87 3.12 -11.54
C LEU A 36 9.74 4.64 -11.66
N GLU A 37 8.60 5.08 -12.17
CA GLU A 37 8.09 6.44 -12.04
C GLU A 37 6.80 6.42 -11.23
N ILE A 38 6.63 7.42 -10.37
CA ILE A 38 5.45 7.57 -9.51
C ILE A 38 4.75 8.87 -9.89
N ALA A 39 3.44 8.84 -10.00
CA ALA A 39 2.61 10.03 -10.09
C ALA A 39 1.65 10.07 -8.91
N LEU A 40 1.63 11.18 -8.18
CA LEU A 40 0.62 11.49 -7.18
C LEU A 40 -0.41 12.41 -7.82
N ILE A 41 -1.67 11.99 -7.86
CA ILE A 41 -2.75 12.72 -8.51
C ILE A 41 -3.78 13.08 -7.44
N PRO A 42 -3.85 14.35 -7.01
CA PRO A 42 -4.85 14.76 -6.04
C PRO A 42 -6.23 14.81 -6.70
N GLN A 43 -7.28 14.52 -5.95
CA GLN A 43 -8.66 14.72 -6.42
C GLN A 43 -8.96 16.21 -6.62
N LYS A 44 -8.46 17.04 -5.71
CA LYS A 44 -8.62 18.49 -5.72
C LYS A 44 -7.28 19.16 -5.42
N SER A 45 -7.00 20.24 -6.14
CA SER A 45 -5.89 21.13 -5.81
C SER A 45 -6.24 22.14 -4.70
N MET A 46 -7.49 22.16 -4.25
CA MET A 46 -7.98 23.03 -3.17
C MET A 46 -8.87 22.23 -2.23
N ILE A 47 -8.56 22.25 -0.94
CA ILE A 47 -9.30 21.56 0.13
C ILE A 47 -9.59 22.54 1.26
N ARG A 48 -10.60 22.29 2.09
CA ARG A 48 -10.88 23.11 3.28
C ARG A 48 -10.04 22.68 4.47
N GLN A 49 -9.87 23.56 5.43
CA GLN A 49 -9.22 23.25 6.69
C GLN A 49 -9.93 22.08 7.37
N GLY A 50 -9.17 21.06 7.78
CA GLY A 50 -9.72 19.82 8.34
C GLY A 50 -10.39 18.88 7.33
N GLU A 51 -10.43 19.24 6.04
CA GLU A 51 -10.82 18.30 4.97
C GLU A 51 -9.70 17.28 4.75
N ARG A 52 -10.12 16.06 4.41
CA ARG A 52 -9.24 14.93 4.11
C ARG A 52 -8.65 15.07 2.72
N PHE A 53 -7.41 14.62 2.55
CA PHE A 53 -6.74 14.63 1.25
C PHE A 53 -7.00 13.33 0.49
N TRP A 54 -7.56 13.49 -0.70
CA TRP A 54 -7.91 12.40 -1.61
C TRP A 54 -6.93 12.35 -2.77
N TYR A 55 -6.38 11.18 -3.05
CA TYR A 55 -5.35 10.98 -4.06
C TYR A 55 -5.52 9.67 -4.84
N ARG A 56 -4.91 9.61 -6.01
CA ARG A 56 -4.59 8.38 -6.73
C ARG A 56 -3.09 8.35 -6.94
N ALA A 57 -2.44 7.22 -6.67
CA ALA A 57 -1.06 7.03 -7.05
C ALA A 57 -0.97 6.09 -8.25
N GLU A 58 -0.12 6.43 -9.21
CA GLU A 58 0.19 5.61 -10.38
C GLU A 58 1.68 5.31 -10.39
N ILE A 59 2.03 4.03 -10.51
CA ILE A 59 3.41 3.55 -10.57
C ILE A 59 3.63 2.90 -11.92
N ARG A 60 4.53 3.47 -12.71
CA ARG A 60 4.89 2.98 -14.04
C ARG A 60 6.25 2.32 -14.01
N ASN A 61 6.38 1.15 -14.62
CA ASN A 61 7.69 0.58 -14.92
C ASN A 61 8.27 1.29 -16.14
N VAL A 62 9.29 2.12 -15.95
CA VAL A 62 9.98 2.82 -17.04
C VAL A 62 11.33 2.20 -17.39
N GLY A 63 11.71 1.11 -16.72
CA GLY A 63 12.94 0.36 -16.99
C GLY A 63 12.77 -0.68 -18.11
N THR A 64 13.83 -1.43 -18.37
CA THR A 64 13.87 -2.47 -19.41
C THR A 64 13.43 -3.85 -18.93
N VAL A 65 13.33 -4.09 -17.62
CA VAL A 65 12.96 -5.41 -17.07
C VAL A 65 11.67 -5.36 -16.24
N PRO A 66 10.90 -6.46 -16.16
CA PRO A 66 9.72 -6.52 -15.31
C PRO A 66 10.03 -6.28 -13.82
N VAL A 67 9.09 -5.64 -13.11
CA VAL A 67 9.24 -5.28 -11.70
C VAL A 67 8.09 -5.88 -10.90
N LYS A 68 8.40 -6.70 -9.89
CA LYS A 68 7.40 -7.26 -8.99
C LYS A 68 6.99 -6.23 -7.94
N ILE A 69 5.70 -5.93 -7.87
CA ILE A 69 5.09 -5.06 -6.86
C ILE A 69 4.32 -5.94 -5.88
N THR A 70 4.73 -5.89 -4.61
CA THR A 70 4.08 -6.65 -3.53
C THR A 70 3.52 -5.83 -2.38
N ASP A 71 3.49 -4.51 -2.56
CA ASP A 71 3.21 -3.57 -1.48
C ASP A 71 1.71 -3.44 -1.19
N SER A 72 1.35 -3.45 0.09
CA SER A 72 -0.03 -3.23 0.54
C SER A 72 -0.50 -1.81 0.27
N PHE A 73 0.41 -0.84 0.13
CA PHE A 73 0.07 0.55 -0.18
C PHE A 73 -0.84 0.67 -1.40
N ILE A 74 -0.61 -0.14 -2.44
CA ILE A 74 -1.45 -0.13 -3.65
C ILE A 74 -2.87 -0.63 -3.37
N ASP A 75 -3.05 -1.51 -2.39
CA ASP A 75 -4.33 -2.12 -2.05
C ASP A 75 -5.11 -1.37 -0.98
N SER A 76 -4.46 -1.01 0.12
CA SER A 76 -5.07 -0.42 1.31
C SER A 76 -4.75 1.07 1.44
N GLY A 77 -3.68 1.57 0.83
CA GLY A 77 -3.14 2.90 1.11
C GLY A 77 -2.27 2.93 2.37
N SER A 78 -2.23 1.84 3.16
CA SER A 78 -1.35 1.70 4.32
C SER A 78 0.04 1.21 3.90
N GLY A 79 1.07 1.90 4.41
CA GLY A 79 2.46 1.55 4.19
C GLY A 79 2.71 0.31 5.02
N GLY A 80 2.88 -0.83 4.36
CA GLY A 80 3.16 -2.06 5.10
C GLY A 80 4.50 -1.96 5.83
N ASP A 81 4.65 -2.75 6.89
CA ASP A 81 5.90 -3.00 7.64
C ASP A 81 6.98 -3.70 6.77
N GLY A 82 6.83 -3.66 5.45
CA GLY A 82 7.67 -4.32 4.48
C GLY A 82 8.97 -3.56 4.19
N TRP A 83 9.78 -4.21 3.36
CA TRP A 83 11.07 -3.70 2.91
C TRP A 83 10.97 -2.47 2.00
N SER A 84 9.80 -2.25 1.39
CA SER A 84 9.49 -1.05 0.62
C SER A 84 8.57 -0.17 1.45
N LYS A 85 8.86 1.13 1.50
CA LYS A 85 8.08 2.11 2.25
C LYS A 85 7.59 3.20 1.33
N PHE A 86 6.27 3.31 1.23
CA PHE A 86 5.61 4.47 0.64
C PHE A 86 5.40 5.54 1.72
N ARG A 87 5.84 6.76 1.45
CA ARG A 87 5.71 7.92 2.34
C ARG A 87 5.14 9.10 1.60
N LEU A 88 4.13 9.75 2.17
CA LEU A 88 3.67 11.05 1.70
C LEU A 88 4.46 12.13 2.45
N VAL A 89 5.22 12.93 1.71
CA VAL A 89 5.93 14.08 2.24
C VAL A 89 5.07 15.32 2.02
N ILE A 90 4.77 16.03 3.10
CA ILE A 90 3.96 17.25 3.07
C ILE A 90 4.84 18.41 3.54
N SER A 91 5.07 19.38 2.65
CA SER A 91 5.89 20.56 2.92
C SER A 91 5.03 21.83 2.84
N PRO A 92 4.77 22.52 3.96
CA PRO A 92 4.13 23.84 3.91
C PRO A 92 5.06 24.84 3.22
N SER A 93 4.49 25.83 2.52
CA SER A 93 5.27 26.87 1.83
C SER A 93 5.89 27.91 2.77
N THR A 94 5.55 27.85 4.06
CA THR A 94 6.16 28.64 5.14
C THR A 94 7.24 27.81 5.84
N PRO A 95 8.25 28.43 6.50
CA PRO A 95 9.39 27.71 7.10
C PRO A 95 8.93 26.89 8.30
N GLN A 96 8.45 25.69 8.00
CA GLN A 96 8.18 24.62 8.96
C GLN A 96 8.79 23.33 8.41
N PRO A 97 9.18 22.41 9.30
CA PRO A 97 9.72 21.12 8.88
C PRO A 97 8.68 20.36 8.05
N ALA A 98 9.15 19.67 7.00
CA ALA A 98 8.32 18.76 6.24
C ALA A 98 7.76 17.68 7.18
N LEU A 99 6.45 17.44 7.08
CA LEU A 99 5.79 16.38 7.82
C LEU A 99 5.94 15.07 7.04
N TRP A 100 6.40 14.04 7.74
CA TRP A 100 6.40 12.67 7.26
C TRP A 100 5.18 11.99 7.82
N VAL A 101 4.34 11.45 6.94
CA VAL A 101 3.18 10.69 7.35
C VAL A 101 3.39 9.26 6.86
N ASP A 102 3.64 8.37 7.82
CA ASP A 102 3.61 6.93 7.58
C ASP A 102 2.14 6.53 7.53
N ALA A 103 1.73 5.80 6.50
CA ALA A 103 0.32 5.44 6.40
C ALA A 103 -0.02 4.40 7.50
N GLY A 104 -1.08 4.70 8.26
CA GLY A 104 -1.32 4.18 9.61
C GLY A 104 -1.41 2.65 9.76
N GLU A 105 -1.21 2.21 11.01
CA GLU A 105 -1.43 0.82 11.41
C GLU A 105 -2.93 0.45 11.36
N PRO A 106 -3.30 -0.73 10.84
CA PRO A 106 -4.69 -1.13 10.77
C PRO A 106 -5.28 -1.30 12.18
N CYS A 107 -6.45 -0.70 12.44
CA CYS A 107 -7.23 -0.99 13.64
C CYS A 107 -7.47 -2.50 13.81
N MET A 108 -6.95 -3.06 14.91
CA MET A 108 -7.24 -4.42 15.35
C MET A 108 -8.58 -4.40 16.08
N PHE A 109 -9.62 -5.01 15.52
CA PHE A 109 -10.82 -5.31 16.29
C PHE A 109 -10.51 -6.43 17.29
N GLU A 110 -10.88 -6.26 18.56
CA GLU A 110 -10.78 -7.32 19.56
C GLU A 110 -11.76 -8.48 19.26
N HIS A 111 -12.83 -8.21 18.50
CA HIS A 111 -13.80 -9.20 18.07
C HIS A 111 -14.58 -8.77 16.79
N PRO A 112 -15.23 -9.70 16.07
CA PRO A 112 -16.06 -9.41 14.91
C PRO A 112 -17.16 -8.37 15.19
N PRO A 113 -17.39 -7.39 14.30
CA PRO A 113 -18.49 -6.45 14.40
C PRO A 113 -19.79 -7.08 13.87
N VAL A 114 -20.24 -8.17 14.49
CA VAL A 114 -21.49 -8.86 14.09
C VAL A 114 -22.65 -8.34 14.94
N PRO A 115 -23.76 -7.86 14.33
CA PRO A 115 -24.92 -7.39 15.09
C PRO A 115 -25.42 -8.43 16.10
N GLY A 116 -25.58 -8.03 17.36
CA GLY A 116 -26.05 -8.91 18.43
C GLY A 116 -24.97 -9.80 19.07
N TRP A 117 -23.68 -9.51 18.84
CA TRP A 117 -22.54 -10.21 19.44
C TRP A 117 -22.70 -10.48 20.94
N GLU A 118 -23.21 -9.51 21.70
CA GLU A 118 -23.40 -9.62 23.16
C GLU A 118 -24.48 -10.64 23.55
N ARG A 119 -25.41 -10.93 22.63
CA ARG A 119 -26.53 -11.86 22.83
C ARG A 119 -26.28 -13.25 22.23
N MET A 120 -25.19 -13.42 21.48
CA MET A 120 -24.77 -14.70 20.94
C MET A 120 -24.24 -15.63 22.03
N SER A 121 -24.53 -16.92 21.89
CA SER A 121 -23.88 -17.98 22.65
C SER A 121 -22.39 -18.07 22.30
N GLU A 122 -21.61 -18.74 23.15
CA GLU A 122 -20.16 -18.89 22.96
C GLU A 122 -19.82 -19.61 21.64
N SER A 123 -20.60 -20.62 21.25
CA SER A 123 -20.42 -21.35 19.98
C SER A 123 -20.77 -20.49 18.76
N GLU A 124 -21.79 -19.65 18.84
CA GLU A 124 -22.13 -18.68 17.79
C GLU A 124 -21.05 -17.61 17.66
N ARG A 125 -20.51 -17.11 18.79
CA ARG A 125 -19.36 -16.19 18.78
C ARG A 125 -18.12 -16.86 18.19
N GLU A 126 -17.85 -18.12 18.51
CA GLU A 126 -16.70 -18.84 17.96
C GLU A 126 -16.86 -19.07 16.44
N ALA A 127 -18.06 -19.45 15.99
CA ALA A 127 -18.36 -19.61 14.57
C ALA A 127 -18.28 -18.28 13.82
N ALA A 128 -18.87 -17.21 14.36
CA ALA A 128 -18.80 -15.86 13.82
C ALA A 128 -17.37 -15.31 13.84
N SER A 129 -16.59 -15.57 14.89
CA SER A 129 -15.15 -15.25 14.94
C SER A 129 -14.36 -16.03 13.92
N LYS A 130 -14.62 -17.33 13.72
CA LYS A 130 -13.92 -18.12 12.69
C LYS A 130 -14.32 -17.69 11.29
N GLN A 131 -15.60 -17.39 11.06
CA GLN A 131 -16.10 -16.90 9.78
C GLN A 131 -15.56 -15.49 9.50
N TRP A 132 -15.70 -14.57 10.44
CA TRP A 132 -15.12 -13.23 10.35
C TRP A 132 -13.61 -13.28 10.24
N ALA A 133 -12.91 -14.12 11.00
CA ALA A 133 -11.48 -14.32 10.83
C ALA A 133 -11.14 -14.97 9.50
N ARG A 134 -12.01 -15.76 8.84
CA ARG A 134 -11.80 -16.22 7.45
C ARG A 134 -12.09 -15.13 6.42
N GLU A 135 -13.10 -14.30 6.69
CA GLU A 135 -13.48 -13.12 5.92
C GLU A 135 -12.56 -11.91 6.16
N GLN A 136 -11.76 -11.89 7.22
CA GLN A 136 -10.79 -10.84 7.57
C GLN A 136 -9.35 -11.33 7.45
N ALA A 137 -9.12 -12.63 7.64
CA ALA A 137 -8.04 -13.35 6.98
C ALA A 137 -8.37 -13.56 5.49
N PHE A 138 -8.97 -12.54 4.87
CA PHE A 138 -8.34 -12.05 3.65
C PHE A 138 -6.84 -12.06 3.95
N PRO A 139 -6.03 -12.91 3.28
CA PRO A 139 -4.59 -12.81 3.43
C PRO A 139 -4.31 -11.33 3.22
N LYS A 140 -3.61 -10.67 4.16
CA LYS A 140 -3.02 -9.32 3.98
C LYS A 140 -2.86 -9.17 2.49
N ARG A 141 -3.69 -8.34 1.83
CA ARG A 141 -3.89 -8.39 0.37
C ARG A 141 -2.59 -7.95 -0.26
N HIS A 142 -1.64 -8.88 -0.29
CA HIS A 142 -0.35 -8.73 -0.88
C HIS A 142 -0.68 -8.76 -2.35
N ILE A 143 -0.78 -7.55 -2.91
CA ILE A 143 -0.72 -7.39 -4.34
C ILE A 143 0.50 -8.19 -4.78
N ASN A 144 0.36 -8.91 -5.88
CA ASN A 144 1.46 -9.71 -6.40
C ASN A 144 1.41 -9.53 -7.90
N VAL A 145 1.90 -8.38 -8.33
CA VAL A 145 1.82 -7.97 -9.74
C VAL A 145 3.22 -7.86 -10.28
N LEU A 146 3.49 -8.60 -11.36
CA LEU A 146 4.69 -8.40 -12.17
C LEU A 146 4.41 -7.34 -13.24
N LEU A 147 4.92 -6.14 -13.04
CA LEU A 147 4.71 -4.99 -13.93
C LEU A 147 5.72 -5.03 -15.08
N ALA A 148 5.26 -5.30 -16.31
CA ALA A 148 6.11 -5.30 -17.49
C ALA A 148 6.55 -3.87 -17.87
N PRO A 149 7.63 -3.71 -18.66
CA PRO A 149 8.05 -2.40 -19.15
C PRO A 149 6.89 -1.61 -19.78
N GLY A 150 6.69 -0.38 -19.33
CA GLY A 150 5.66 0.56 -19.78
C GLY A 150 4.31 0.42 -19.09
N GLU A 151 4.03 -0.71 -18.45
CA GLU A 151 2.79 -0.89 -17.71
C GLU A 151 2.73 0.01 -16.47
N THR A 152 1.51 0.39 -16.10
CA THR A 152 1.24 1.23 -14.94
C THR A 152 0.29 0.51 -14.01
N ILE A 153 0.65 0.38 -12.73
CA ILE A 153 -0.27 -0.04 -11.67
C ILE A 153 -0.76 1.19 -10.93
N ARG A 154 -2.07 1.28 -10.68
CA ARG A 154 -2.66 2.35 -9.85
C ARG A 154 -3.05 1.81 -8.48
N THR A 155 -3.03 2.68 -7.48
CA THR A 155 -3.73 2.42 -6.21
C THR A 155 -5.16 2.04 -6.51
N ARG A 156 -5.67 1.00 -5.85
CA ARG A 156 -7.06 0.57 -5.97
C ARG A 156 -7.99 1.75 -5.64
N ASP A 157 -9.23 1.70 -6.10
CA ASP A 157 -10.23 2.73 -5.78
C ASP A 157 -10.66 2.63 -4.31
N TRP A 158 -11.06 3.72 -3.67
CA TRP A 158 -11.58 3.66 -2.30
C TRP A 158 -12.85 2.81 -2.27
N GLN A 159 -12.93 1.88 -1.32
CA GLN A 159 -14.16 1.14 -1.06
C GLN A 159 -14.88 1.81 0.11
N ALA A 160 -16.19 2.06 -0.06
CA ALA A 160 -17.03 3.00 0.68
C ALA A 160 -17.07 2.86 2.22
N VAL A 161 -16.39 1.87 2.79
CA VAL A 161 -16.23 1.75 4.24
C VAL A 161 -14.81 1.27 4.53
N SER A 162 -13.99 2.14 5.11
CA SER A 162 -12.72 1.68 5.67
C SER A 162 -12.99 0.73 6.83
N ARG A 163 -11.99 -0.09 7.16
CA ARG A 163 -12.03 -0.91 8.36
C ARG A 163 -12.23 -0.04 9.61
N GLU A 164 -11.67 1.16 9.62
CA GLU A 164 -11.73 2.13 10.72
C GLU A 164 -13.07 2.85 10.83
N ASP A 165 -13.71 3.19 9.72
CA ASP A 165 -15.08 3.72 9.70
C ASP A 165 -16.07 2.65 10.12
N SER A 166 -15.88 1.41 9.68
CA SER A 166 -16.65 0.26 10.19
C SER A 166 -16.44 0.12 11.70
N CYS A 167 -15.22 0.34 12.18
CA CYS A 167 -14.86 0.25 13.58
C CYS A 167 -15.45 1.39 14.43
N THR A 168 -15.40 2.61 13.92
CA THR A 168 -15.98 3.80 14.56
C THR A 168 -17.49 3.72 14.55
N ALA A 169 -18.08 3.32 13.42
CA ALA A 169 -19.50 3.08 13.29
C ALA A 169 -19.99 2.04 14.29
N TRP A 170 -19.26 0.92 14.39
CA TRP A 170 -19.55 -0.13 15.35
C TRP A 170 -19.40 0.34 16.81
N LYS A 171 -18.26 0.99 17.16
CA LYS A 171 -18.01 1.51 18.53
C LYS A 171 -19.00 2.60 18.96
N THR A 172 -19.48 3.41 18.03
CA THR A 172 -20.32 4.58 18.33
C THR A 172 -21.81 4.36 18.04
N GLY A 173 -22.18 3.22 17.42
CA GLY A 173 -23.53 2.93 16.96
C GLY A 173 -24.03 3.86 15.83
N LYS A 174 -23.14 4.63 15.21
CA LYS A 174 -23.47 5.57 14.13
C LYS A 174 -23.14 4.94 12.78
N PRO A 175 -23.87 5.24 11.69
CA PRO A 175 -23.47 4.78 10.37
C PRO A 175 -22.07 5.29 10.01
N ALA A 176 -21.31 4.49 9.28
CA ALA A 176 -20.04 4.93 8.71
C ALA A 176 -20.29 6.18 7.85
N PRO A 177 -19.42 7.21 7.93
CA PRO A 177 -19.59 8.40 7.13
C PRO A 177 -19.62 8.03 5.64
N GLU A 178 -20.65 8.48 4.92
CA GLU A 178 -20.70 8.35 3.46
C GLU A 178 -19.54 9.16 2.87
N ARG A 179 -18.62 8.47 2.19
CA ARG A 179 -17.49 9.08 1.51
C ARG A 179 -17.71 9.00 0.00
N PRO A 180 -17.19 9.98 -0.79
CA PRO A 180 -17.33 9.94 -2.23
C PRO A 180 -16.72 8.63 -2.76
N GLY A 181 -17.55 7.78 -3.38
CA GLY A 181 -17.04 6.66 -4.16
C GLY A 181 -16.22 7.18 -5.35
N GLY A 182 -15.27 6.39 -5.84
CA GLY A 182 -14.55 6.72 -7.08
C GLY A 182 -13.06 6.38 -7.08
N LEU A 183 -12.36 6.91 -8.08
CA LEU A 183 -10.97 6.59 -8.45
C LEU A 183 -9.90 7.08 -7.47
N PHE A 184 -10.29 7.70 -6.35
CA PHE A 184 -9.39 8.37 -5.42
C PHE A 184 -9.56 7.77 -4.02
N ARG A 185 -8.45 7.68 -3.30
CA ARG A 185 -8.34 7.18 -1.94
C ARG A 185 -7.95 8.26 -0.98
N GLU A 186 -8.34 8.07 0.26
CA GLU A 186 -7.89 8.93 1.33
C GLU A 186 -6.49 8.52 1.82
N PHE A 187 -5.67 9.52 2.16
CA PHE A 187 -4.48 9.28 2.98
C PHE A 187 -4.91 9.24 4.46
N GLU A 188 -5.03 8.04 5.02
CA GLU A 188 -5.70 7.74 6.31
C GLU A 188 -5.13 8.53 7.50
N ASP A 189 -3.86 8.92 7.41
CA ASP A 189 -3.16 9.62 8.48
C ASP A 189 -3.09 11.14 8.23
N SER A 190 -4.11 11.68 7.54
CA SER A 190 -4.35 13.11 7.36
C SER A 190 -4.76 13.82 8.66
N LYS A 191 -4.12 13.52 9.79
CA LYS A 191 -3.95 14.54 10.83
C LYS A 191 -3.05 15.62 10.25
N GLN A 192 -3.47 16.75 9.76
CA GLN A 192 -4.69 17.43 9.34
C GLN A 192 -4.06 18.55 8.53
N PHE A 193 -4.61 18.92 7.38
CA PHE A 193 -4.34 20.25 6.85
C PHE A 193 -4.97 21.25 7.82
N ALA A 194 -4.32 21.42 8.97
CA ALA A 194 -4.83 22.03 10.18
C ALA A 194 -4.71 23.54 10.11
N ARG A 195 -3.96 24.05 9.14
CA ARG A 195 -3.75 25.46 8.89
C ARG A 195 -4.06 25.74 7.42
N PRO A 196 -4.76 26.83 7.11
CA PRO A 196 -4.87 27.32 5.76
C PRO A 196 -3.50 27.68 5.18
N GLY A 197 -3.37 27.62 3.86
CA GLY A 197 -2.19 28.01 3.12
C GLY A 197 -1.79 27.01 2.04
N SER A 198 -0.63 27.26 1.43
CA SER A 198 -0.15 26.48 0.30
C SER A 198 0.81 25.37 0.72
N TYR A 199 0.55 24.16 0.26
CA TYR A 199 1.32 22.96 0.57
C TYR A 199 1.85 22.32 -0.70
N THR A 200 3.05 21.77 -0.60
CA THR A 200 3.64 20.91 -1.62
C THR A 200 3.67 19.48 -1.12
N LEU A 201 3.18 18.55 -1.93
CA LEU A 201 3.08 17.14 -1.62
C LEU A 201 3.91 16.33 -2.62
N LYS A 202 4.57 15.28 -2.13
CA LYS A 202 5.19 14.27 -2.99
C LYS A 202 5.08 12.88 -2.37
N LEU A 203 4.87 11.88 -3.21
CA LEU A 203 4.88 10.48 -2.81
C LEU A 203 6.27 9.91 -3.06
N VAL A 204 6.85 9.30 -2.03
CA VAL A 204 8.18 8.70 -2.05
C VAL A 204 8.06 7.19 -1.85
N LEU A 205 8.67 6.43 -2.73
CA LEU A 205 8.95 5.00 -2.55
C LEU A 205 10.42 4.83 -2.19
N ASP A 206 10.67 4.27 -1.03
CA ASP A 206 12.01 3.88 -0.58
C ASP A 206 12.05 2.37 -0.39
N SER A 207 12.80 1.70 -1.25
CA SER A 207 12.96 0.24 -1.27
C SER A 207 14.43 -0.08 -1.54
N PRO A 208 15.33 0.21 -0.59
CA PRO A 208 16.77 0.07 -0.81
C PRO A 208 17.15 -1.41 -1.05
N PRO A 209 18.30 -1.74 -1.64
CA PRO A 209 18.76 -3.13 -1.66
C PRO A 209 18.97 -3.65 -0.24
N LEU A 210 18.73 -4.95 -0.01
CA LEU A 210 19.08 -5.56 1.27
C LEU A 210 20.59 -5.43 1.48
N PRO A 211 21.02 -5.03 2.69
CA PRO A 211 22.42 -5.11 3.04
C PRO A 211 22.89 -6.56 2.90
N PRO A 212 24.17 -6.79 2.55
CA PRO A 212 24.72 -8.12 2.59
C PRO A 212 24.55 -8.73 3.98
N PRO A 213 24.35 -10.05 4.09
CA PRO A 213 24.10 -10.70 5.38
C PRO A 213 25.28 -10.50 6.32
N GLU A 214 24.97 -10.31 7.59
CA GLU A 214 26.00 -10.22 8.63
C GLU A 214 26.71 -11.57 8.79
N ARG A 215 27.97 -11.54 9.24
CA ARG A 215 28.76 -12.78 9.44
C ARG A 215 28.07 -13.78 10.35
N ALA A 216 27.44 -13.30 11.43
CA ALA A 216 26.72 -14.14 12.39
C ALA A 216 25.53 -14.87 11.74
N GLU A 217 24.78 -14.19 10.89
CA GLU A 217 23.65 -14.78 10.15
C GLU A 217 24.13 -15.82 9.13
N VAL A 218 25.21 -15.53 8.40
CA VAL A 218 25.82 -16.50 7.47
C VAL A 218 26.30 -17.75 8.22
N GLU A 219 26.92 -17.59 9.39
CA GLU A 219 27.37 -18.71 10.22
C GLU A 219 26.19 -19.54 10.76
N GLU A 220 25.10 -18.90 11.18
CA GLU A 220 23.89 -19.60 11.61
C GLU A 220 23.25 -20.41 10.48
N LEU A 221 23.13 -19.83 9.29
CA LEU A 221 22.61 -20.52 8.11
C LEU A 221 23.50 -21.69 7.70
N ARG A 222 24.82 -21.55 7.80
CA ARG A 222 25.76 -22.66 7.58
C ARG A 222 25.58 -23.78 8.60
N ARG A 223 25.39 -23.45 9.89
CA ARG A 223 25.07 -24.45 10.94
C ARG A 223 23.76 -25.18 10.66
N LYS A 224 22.79 -24.52 10.03
CA LYS A 224 21.52 -25.11 9.56
C LYS A 224 21.68 -25.96 8.28
N GLY A 225 22.91 -26.07 7.73
CA GLY A 225 23.22 -26.94 6.59
C GLY A 225 23.16 -26.25 5.22
N PHE A 226 22.98 -24.93 5.16
CA PHE A 226 22.99 -24.20 3.89
C PHE A 226 24.42 -23.92 3.43
N ASP A 227 24.72 -24.25 2.17
CA ASP A 227 26.02 -23.93 1.57
C ASP A 227 26.13 -22.42 1.22
N ALA A 228 27.37 -21.96 0.98
CA ALA A 228 27.65 -20.56 0.71
C ALA A 228 26.99 -20.04 -0.59
N ALA A 229 26.89 -20.88 -1.63
CA ALA A 229 26.27 -20.49 -2.90
C ALA A 229 24.75 -20.35 -2.76
N THR A 230 24.12 -21.21 -1.97
CA THR A 230 22.69 -21.14 -1.63
C THR A 230 22.37 -19.87 -0.83
N ILE A 231 23.19 -19.55 0.19
CA ILE A 231 23.05 -18.32 0.97
C ILE A 231 23.21 -17.09 0.04
N GLN A 232 24.28 -17.03 -0.76
CA GLN A 232 24.48 -15.92 -1.69
C GLN A 232 23.33 -15.76 -2.69
N ARG A 233 22.83 -16.86 -3.25
CA ARG A 233 21.69 -16.84 -4.18
C ARG A 233 20.41 -16.35 -3.50
N HIS A 234 20.20 -16.73 -2.24
CA HIS A 234 19.06 -16.25 -1.46
C HIS A 234 19.11 -14.74 -1.26
N PHE A 235 20.22 -14.18 -0.76
CA PHE A 235 20.36 -12.75 -0.57
C PHE A 235 20.37 -11.96 -1.88
N ALA A 236 20.97 -12.50 -2.95
CA ALA A 236 20.88 -11.91 -4.29
C ALA A 236 19.43 -11.89 -4.81
N SER A 237 18.67 -12.96 -4.58
CA SER A 237 17.25 -13.03 -4.90
C SER A 237 16.45 -12.00 -4.09
N LEU A 238 16.72 -11.87 -2.79
CA LEU A 238 16.04 -10.87 -1.97
C LEU A 238 16.35 -9.43 -2.42
N SER A 239 17.62 -9.11 -2.69
CA SER A 239 18.01 -7.80 -3.25
C SER A 239 17.43 -7.57 -4.65
N SER A 240 17.14 -8.63 -5.41
CA SER A 240 16.43 -8.53 -6.70
C SER A 240 14.96 -8.16 -6.57
N TYR A 241 14.42 -8.03 -5.35
CA TYR A 241 13.09 -7.43 -5.12
C TYR A 241 13.15 -5.93 -4.81
N SER A 242 14.31 -5.38 -4.41
CA SER A 242 14.46 -3.94 -4.12
C SER A 242 14.02 -3.07 -5.29
N LEU A 243 13.12 -2.11 -5.05
CA LEU A 243 12.60 -1.21 -6.08
C LEU A 243 13.44 0.06 -6.25
N GLY A 244 14.44 0.24 -5.38
CA GLY A 244 15.25 1.44 -5.29
C GLY A 244 14.47 2.62 -4.70
N HIS A 245 14.86 3.83 -5.10
CA HIS A 245 14.22 5.07 -4.71
C HIS A 245 13.47 5.69 -5.90
N ALA A 246 12.23 6.10 -5.68
CA ALA A 246 11.44 6.84 -6.64
C ALA A 246 10.60 7.91 -5.94
N GLU A 247 10.49 9.09 -6.55
CA GLU A 247 9.68 10.19 -6.06
C GLU A 247 8.69 10.62 -7.15
N SER A 248 7.49 10.99 -6.75
CA SER A 248 6.57 11.68 -7.65
C SER A 248 7.02 13.12 -7.88
N PRO A 249 6.60 13.75 -9.00
CA PRO A 249 6.61 15.19 -9.10
C PRO A 249 5.88 15.83 -7.91
N GLU A 250 6.32 17.04 -7.56
CA GLU A 250 5.68 17.85 -6.54
C GLU A 250 4.30 18.32 -7.00
N VAL A 251 3.33 18.19 -6.12
CA VAL A 251 1.96 18.64 -6.36
C VAL A 251 1.60 19.72 -5.36
N LYS A 252 1.03 20.82 -5.84
CA LYS A 252 0.57 21.92 -4.99
C LYS A 252 -0.89 21.73 -4.62
N VAL A 253 -1.18 21.89 -3.33
CA VAL A 253 -2.54 21.89 -2.79
C VAL A 253 -2.70 23.13 -1.91
N GLU A 254 -3.80 23.85 -2.14
CA GLU A 254 -4.19 25.01 -1.33
C GLU A 254 -5.21 24.58 -0.28
N VAL A 255 -4.98 24.98 0.97
CA VAL A 255 -5.89 24.75 2.08
C VAL A 255 -6.61 26.05 2.38
N ALA A 256 -7.90 26.10 2.04
CA ALA A 256 -8.77 27.22 2.39
C ALA A 256 -9.21 27.12 3.86
N PRO A 257 -9.54 28.24 4.51
CA PRO A 257 -10.21 28.23 5.82
C PRO A 257 -11.52 27.43 5.83
#